data_AF-A0A354IRW2-F1
#
_entry.id   AF-A0A354IRW2-F1
#
_cell.length_a   1.000
_cell.length_b   1.000
_cell.length_c   1.000
_cell.angle_alpha   90.00
_cell.angle_beta   90.00
_cell.angle_gamma   90.00
#
_symmetry.space_group_name_H-M   'P 1'
#
loop_
_entity.id
_entity.type
_entity.pdbx_description
1 polymer ?
#
loop_
_entity_poly.entity_id
_entity_poly.type
_entity_poly.pdbx_seq_one_letter_code
_entity_poly.pdbx_strand_id
1 'polypeptide(L)' 'GTLFLDEIGEMPLALQTRLLRVLEEREVMRVGGTRPVPIEVRVISATHC' A
#
# COMPACT_ATOMS: atom_id res chain seq x y z
N GLY A 1 5.75 -1.96 -11.60
CA GLY A 1 6.96 -2.08 -10.73
C GLY A 1 6.72 -3.07 -9.60
N THR A 2 7.68 -3.30 -8.70
CA THR A 2 7.48 -4.17 -7.52
C THR A 2 7.70 -3.39 -6.24
N LEU A 3 6.81 -3.54 -5.27
CA LEU A 3 6.89 -2.98 -3.93
C LEU A 3 7.12 -4.12 -2.94
N PHE A 4 8.25 -4.09 -2.22
CA PHE A 4 8.52 -5.01 -1.12
C PHE A 4 8.19 -4.31 0.21
N LEU A 5 7.40 -4.98 1.05
CA LEU A 5 7.01 -4.51 2.38
C LEU A 5 7.58 -5.48 3.41
N ASP A 6 8.54 -5.02 4.19
CA ASP A 6 9.08 -5.79 5.31
C ASP A 6 8.31 -5.48 6.60
N GLU A 7 8.29 -6.43 7.54
CA GLU A 7 7.61 -6.31 8.83
C GLU A 7 6.17 -5.77 8.72
N ILE A 8 5.37 -6.26 7.77
CA ILE A 8 4.03 -5.72 7.50
C ILE A 8 3.10 -5.74 8.73
N GLY A 9 3.35 -6.64 9.69
CA GLY A 9 2.65 -6.71 10.97
C GLY A 9 2.85 -5.48 11.87
N GLU A 10 3.97 -4.78 11.77
CA GLU A 10 4.30 -3.59 12.55
C GLU A 10 3.64 -2.31 12.00
N MET A 11 2.99 -2.40 10.83
CA MET A 11 2.30 -1.27 10.23
C MET A 11 1.07 -0.89 11.06
N PRO A 12 0.90 0.41 11.41
CA PRO A 12 -0.31 0.88 12.08
C PRO A 12 -1.58 0.50 11.32
N LEU A 13 -2.63 0.06 12.02
CA LEU A 13 -3.90 -0.41 11.42
C LEU A 13 -4.50 0.59 10.41
N ALA A 14 -4.40 1.89 10.70
CA ALA A 14 -4.89 2.95 9.82
C ALA A 14 -4.17 3.01 8.45
N LEU A 15 -2.90 2.59 8.41
CA LEU A 15 -2.15 2.47 7.15
C LEU A 15 -2.45 1.16 6.44
N GLN A 16 -2.69 0.07 7.18
CA GLN A 16 -3.11 -1.20 6.57
C GLN A 16 -4.42 -1.06 5.79
N THR A 17 -5.40 -0.31 6.31
CA THR A 17 -6.66 -0.06 5.59
C THR A 17 -6.43 0.72 4.29
N ARG A 18 -5.48 1.65 4.29
CA ARG A 18 -5.10 2.40 3.08
C ARG A 18 -4.41 1.49 2.07
N LEU A 19 -3.53 0.60 2.52
CA LEU A 19 -2.88 -0.37 1.65
C LEU A 19 -3.90 -1.29 0.97
N LEU A 20 -4.89 -1.79 1.71
CA LEU A 20 -5.98 -2.60 1.15
C LEU A 20 -6.73 -1.85 0.05
N ARG A 21 -7.07 -0.58 0.29
CA ARG A 21 -7.72 0.27 -0.71
C ARG A 21 -6.88 0.45 -1.97
N VAL A 22 -5.57 0.63 -1.83
CA VAL A 22 -4.65 0.74 -2.99
C VAL A 22 -4.61 -0.56 -3.79
N LEU A 23 -4.63 -1.71 -3.13
CA LEU A 23 -4.63 -3.02 -3.80
C LEU A 23 -5.94 -3.30 -4.55
N GLU A 24 -7.07 -2.85 -3.99
CA GLU A 24 -8.40 -3.00 -4.57
C GLU A 24 -8.63 -2.02 -5.74
N GLU A 25 -8.43 -0.72 -5.51
CA GLU A 25 -8.69 0.33 -6.50
C GLU A 25 -7.58 0.42 -7.56
N ARG A 26 -6.37 -0.11 -7.28
CA ARG A 26 -5.15 0.08 -8.08
C ARG A 26 -4.80 1.55 -8.32
N GLU A 27 -5.14 2.39 -7.34
CA GLU A 27 -4.89 3.83 -7.36
C GLU A 27 -4.24 4.27 -6.04
N VAL A 28 -3.41 5.31 -6.10
CA VAL A 28 -2.80 5.94 -4.93
C VAL A 28 -3.10 7.43 -4.85
N MET A 29 -3.32 7.92 -3.65
CA MET A 29 -3.38 9.35 -3.37
C MET A 29 -2.04 9.82 -2.80
N ARG A 30 -1.40 10.77 -3.49
CA ARG A 30 -0.18 11.41 -2.99
C ARG A 30 -0.49 12.24 -1.74
N VAL A 31 0.47 12.37 -0.83
CA VAL A 31 0.33 13.24 0.35
C VAL A 31 0.09 14.67 -0.13
N GLY A 32 -1.00 15.29 0.32
CA GLY A 32 -1.44 16.62 -0.13
C GLY A 32 -2.04 16.66 -1.55
N GLY A 33 -2.10 15.53 -2.25
CA GLY A 33 -2.78 15.41 -3.54
C GLY A 33 -4.29 15.39 -3.37
N THR A 34 -5.01 15.95 -4.34
CA THR A 34 -6.48 16.01 -4.35
C THR A 34 -7.13 14.99 -5.28
N ARG A 35 -6.33 14.23 -6.04
CA ARG A 35 -6.80 13.25 -7.02
C ARG A 35 -5.98 11.96 -6.93
N PRO A 36 -6.65 10.79 -7.04
CA PRO A 36 -5.96 9.52 -7.13
C PRO A 36 -5.20 9.39 -8.45
N VAL A 37 -4.17 8.55 -8.46
CA VAL A 37 -3.34 8.24 -9.63
C VAL A 37 -3.30 6.72 -9.80
N PRO A 38 -3.65 6.18 -10.98
CA PRO A 38 -3.58 4.75 -11.23
C PRO A 38 -2.15 4.24 -11.22
N ILE A 39 -1.96 3.06 -10.64
CA ILE A 39 -0.66 2.41 -10.54
C ILE A 39 -0.77 0.93 -10.91
N GLU A 40 0.30 0.42 -11.52
CA GLU A 40 0.48 -1.01 -11.76
C GLU A 40 1.70 -1.49 -10.99
N VAL A 41 1.44 -2.10 -9.84
CA VAL A 41 2.48 -2.58 -8.93
C VAL A 41 2.17 -3.99 -8.45
N ARG A 42 3.21 -4.82 -8.39
CA ARG A 42 3.18 -6.10 -7.69
C ARG A 42 3.67 -5.89 -6.26
N VAL A 43 2.90 -6.30 -5.27
CA VAL A 43 3.29 -6.21 -3.85
C VAL A 43 3.80 -7.56 -3.36
N ILE A 44 4.92 -7.54 -2.63
CA ILE A 44 5.47 -8.69 -1.91
C ILE A 44 5.62 -8.24 -0.46
N SER A 45 5.09 -8.99 0.50
CA SER A 45 5.21 -8.69 1.92
C SER A 45 5.97 -9.78 2.68
N ALA A 46 6.69 -9.37 3.72
CA ALA A 46 7.34 -10.23 4.70
C ALA A 46 6.93 -9.80 6.11
N THR A 47 6.96 -10.74 7.05
CA THR A 47 6.76 -10.51 8.48
C THR A 47 7.54 -11.57 9.25
N HIS A 48 7.97 -11.24 10.46
CA HIS A 48 8.52 -12.22 11.39
C HIS A 48 7.37 -12.92 12.13
N CYS A 49 7.56 -14.22 12.43
CA CYS A 49 6.61 -15.05 13.19
C CYS A 49 7.15 -15.32 14.58
#